data_AF-A0A0M1JMA8-F1
#
_entry.id   AF-A0A0M1JMA8-F1
#
_cell.length_a   1.000
_cell.length_b   1.000
_cell.length_c   1.000
_cell.angle_alpha   90.00
_cell.angle_beta   90.00
_cell.angle_gamma   90.00
#
_symmetry.space_group_name_H-M   'P 1'
#
loop_
_entity.id
_entity.type
_entity.pdbx_description
1 polymer ?
#
loop_
_entity_poly.entity_id
_entity_poly.type
_entity_poly.pdbx_seq_one_letter_code
_entity_poly.pdbx_strand_id
1 'polypeptide(L)'
;MENLSAIADNSAEILLAQTLQEKLDAFFSYGKYTYCDAKILGNYWGQSVVDAKVLMGQKILAGERSLAYLEQYQVDAQVQALSDPEPSICFFYEKGYTYDDAVALAEFWFKESPWEAKLQAEKNFILGKDEVVENALRLARR
;
A
#
# COMPACT_ATOMS: atom_id res chain seq x y z
N MET A 1 -17.07 23.87 -41.01
CA MET A 1 -17.93 23.59 -39.85
C MET A 1 -17.28 22.43 -39.12
N GLU A 2 -16.42 22.75 -38.14
CA GLU A 2 -15.79 21.73 -37.30
C GLU A 2 -16.86 21.09 -36.42
N ASN A 3 -16.76 19.77 -36.29
CA ASN A 3 -17.79 18.93 -35.70
C ASN A 3 -17.87 19.17 -34.18
N LEU A 4 -18.90 19.92 -33.74
CA LEU A 4 -19.13 20.26 -32.34
C LEU A 4 -19.24 19.03 -31.41
N SER A 5 -19.63 17.87 -31.93
CA SER A 5 -19.65 16.61 -31.16
C SER A 5 -18.24 16.12 -30.81
N ALA A 6 -17.28 16.23 -31.74
CA ALA A 6 -15.90 15.83 -31.51
C ALA A 6 -15.18 16.74 -30.50
N ILE A 7 -15.56 18.02 -30.42
CA ILE A 7 -15.02 18.96 -29.43
C ILE A 7 -15.57 18.65 -28.04
N ALA A 8 -16.87 18.34 -27.93
CA ALA A 8 -17.50 17.95 -26.68
C ALA A 8 -16.89 16.65 -26.12
N ASP A 9 -16.73 15.62 -26.95
CA ASP A 9 -16.15 14.33 -26.55
C ASP A 9 -14.69 14.49 -26.05
N ASN A 10 -13.87 15.27 -26.77
CA ASN A 10 -12.50 15.55 -26.37
C ASN A 10 -12.41 16.35 -25.05
N SER A 11 -13.33 17.31 -24.82
CA SER A 11 -13.34 18.07 -23.55
C SER A 11 -13.74 17.21 -22.34
N ALA A 12 -14.66 16.25 -22.53
CA ALA A 12 -15.05 15.32 -21.49
C ALA A 12 -13.91 14.35 -21.14
N GLU A 13 -13.19 13.84 -22.15
CA GLU A 13 -12.00 13.00 -21.95
C GLU A 13 -10.88 13.74 -21.22
N ILE A 14 -10.62 15.00 -21.58
CA ILE A 14 -9.63 15.86 -20.90
C ILE A 14 -10.04 16.10 -19.44
N LEU A 15 -11.30 16.43 -19.17
CA LEU A 15 -11.78 16.63 -17.80
C LEU A 15 -11.69 15.34 -16.99
N LEU A 16 -12.06 14.19 -17.56
CA LEU A 16 -11.92 12.89 -16.89
C LEU A 16 -10.44 12.58 -16.58
N ALA A 17 -9.54 12.79 -17.53
CA ALA A 17 -8.10 12.60 -17.33
C ALA A 17 -7.54 13.55 -16.26
N GLN A 18 -7.97 14.81 -16.24
CA GLN A 18 -7.62 15.78 -15.19
C GLN A 18 -8.11 15.28 -13.82
N THR A 19 -9.36 14.83 -13.71
CA THR A 19 -9.90 14.31 -12.44
C THR A 19 -9.21 13.02 -11.97
N LEU A 20 -8.69 12.21 -12.90
CA LEU A 20 -7.90 11.02 -12.58
C LEU A 20 -6.53 11.42 -12.03
N GLN A 21 -5.84 12.35 -12.69
CA GLN A 21 -4.54 12.84 -12.27
C GLN A 21 -4.62 13.52 -10.90
N GLU A 22 -5.62 14.38 -10.68
CA GLU A 22 -5.85 15.05 -9.38
C GLU A 22 -6.00 14.05 -8.23
N LYS A 23 -6.70 12.93 -8.45
CA LYS A 23 -6.86 11.87 -7.44
C LYS A 23 -5.54 11.16 -7.20
N LEU A 24 -4.79 10.81 -8.25
CA LEU A 24 -3.48 10.18 -8.09
C LEU A 24 -2.50 11.11 -7.36
N ASP A 25 -2.47 12.39 -7.73
CA ASP A 25 -1.65 13.41 -7.09
C ASP A 25 -2.00 13.53 -5.60
N ALA A 26 -3.29 13.56 -5.26
CA ALA A 26 -3.74 13.58 -3.87
C ALA A 26 -3.26 12.35 -3.08
N PHE A 27 -3.31 11.15 -3.67
CA PHE A 27 -2.75 9.94 -3.06
C PHE A 27 -1.24 10.10 -2.82
N PHE A 28 -0.47 10.50 -3.84
CA PHE A 28 0.99 10.61 -3.74
C PHE A 28 1.44 11.75 -2.81
N SER A 29 0.71 12.88 -2.77
CA SER A 29 1.07 14.04 -1.95
C SER A 29 0.68 13.89 -0.49
N TYR A 30 -0.25 12.99 -0.15
CA TYR A 30 -0.72 12.83 1.22
C TYR A 30 0.34 12.23 2.16
N GLY A 31 1.27 11.44 1.61
CA GLY A 31 2.48 10.98 2.32
C GLY A 31 2.29 9.92 3.41
N LYS A 32 1.06 9.71 3.91
CA LYS A 32 0.75 8.68 4.93
C LYS A 32 0.66 7.26 4.35
N TYR A 33 0.23 7.13 3.09
CA TYR A 33 -0.01 5.82 2.47
C TYR A 33 1.07 5.49 1.44
N THR A 34 1.52 4.24 1.45
CA THR A 34 2.53 3.72 0.53
C THR A 34 1.92 2.93 -0.64
N TYR A 35 2.77 2.40 -1.53
CA TYR A 35 2.29 1.50 -2.57
C TYR A 35 1.74 0.20 -1.97
N CYS A 36 2.37 -0.32 -0.91
CA CYS A 36 1.89 -1.53 -0.24
C CYS A 36 0.57 -1.32 0.49
N ASP A 37 0.31 -0.13 1.06
CA ASP A 37 -1.02 0.21 1.58
C ASP A 37 -2.08 0.17 0.48
N ALA A 38 -1.82 0.81 -0.67
CA ALA A 38 -2.72 0.77 -1.81
C ALA A 38 -2.92 -0.65 -2.36
N LYS A 39 -1.88 -1.50 -2.30
CA LYS A 39 -1.97 -2.90 -2.72
C LYS A 39 -2.89 -3.70 -1.79
N ILE A 40 -2.76 -3.54 -0.48
CA ILE A 40 -3.63 -4.21 0.51
C ILE A 40 -5.07 -3.74 0.35
N LEU A 41 -5.31 -2.44 0.17
CA LEU A 41 -6.65 -1.89 -0.09
C LEU A 41 -7.22 -2.35 -1.44
N GLY A 42 -6.40 -2.46 -2.48
CA GLY A 42 -6.82 -3.02 -3.77
C GLY A 42 -7.32 -4.45 -3.64
N ASN A 43 -6.57 -5.29 -2.91
CA ASN A 43 -7.00 -6.66 -2.61
C ASN A 43 -8.31 -6.68 -1.80
N TYR A 44 -8.45 -5.81 -0.80
CA TYR A 44 -9.65 -5.72 0.04
C TYR A 44 -10.89 -5.28 -0.75
N TRP A 45 -10.74 -4.32 -1.67
CA TRP A 45 -11.84 -3.83 -2.51
C TRP A 45 -12.08 -4.67 -3.77
N GLY A 46 -11.24 -5.66 -4.07
CA GLY A 46 -11.31 -6.44 -5.30
C GLY A 46 -10.97 -5.62 -6.55
N GLN A 47 -10.00 -4.72 -6.44
CA GLN A 47 -9.60 -3.77 -7.49
C GLN A 47 -8.09 -3.82 -7.75
N SER A 48 -7.65 -3.24 -8.88
CA SER A 48 -6.22 -3.09 -9.15
C SER A 48 -5.57 -2.11 -8.17
N VAL A 49 -4.24 -2.19 -8.01
CA VAL A 49 -3.50 -1.24 -7.17
C VAL A 49 -3.66 0.20 -7.67
N VAL A 50 -3.76 0.40 -8.99
CA VAL A 50 -3.95 1.73 -9.57
C VAL A 50 -5.34 2.27 -9.20
N ASP A 51 -6.39 1.47 -9.36
CA ASP A 51 -7.75 1.87 -9.00
C ASP A 51 -7.87 2.17 -7.50
N ALA A 52 -7.20 1.37 -6.67
CA ALA A 52 -7.13 1.61 -5.23
C ALA A 52 -6.51 2.98 -4.93
N LYS A 53 -5.37 3.33 -5.55
CA LYS A 53 -4.75 4.66 -5.39
C LYS A 53 -5.70 5.79 -5.79
N VAL A 54 -6.43 5.63 -6.89
CA VAL A 54 -7.41 6.62 -7.36
C VAL A 54 -8.54 6.78 -6.34
N LEU A 55 -9.07 5.68 -5.81
CA LEU A 55 -10.14 5.71 -4.82
C LEU A 55 -9.66 6.30 -3.48
N MET A 56 -8.44 5.99 -3.05
CA MET A 56 -7.80 6.61 -1.88
C MET A 56 -7.65 8.12 -2.07
N GLY A 57 -7.12 8.55 -3.22
CA GLY A 57 -6.99 9.96 -3.59
C GLY A 57 -8.33 10.71 -3.59
N GLN A 58 -9.37 10.09 -4.14
CA GLN A 58 -10.72 10.62 -4.10
C GLN A 58 -11.22 10.80 -2.66
N LYS A 59 -10.97 9.83 -1.77
CA LYS A 59 -11.37 9.93 -0.35
C LYS A 59 -10.59 11.01 0.39
N ILE A 60 -9.31 11.21 0.06
CA ILE A 60 -8.47 12.28 0.61
C ILE A 60 -9.03 13.65 0.20
N LEU A 61 -9.33 13.86 -1.08
CA LEU A 61 -9.89 15.12 -1.60
C LEU A 61 -11.30 15.43 -1.05
N ALA A 62 -12.08 14.39 -0.73
CA ALA A 62 -13.44 14.53 -0.21
C ALA A 62 -13.51 14.99 1.27
N GLY A 63 -12.37 15.19 1.93
CA GLY A 63 -12.27 15.80 3.27
C GLY A 63 -12.38 14.82 4.44
N GLU A 64 -12.37 15.39 5.66
CA GLU A 64 -12.12 14.66 6.92
C GLU A 64 -13.02 13.43 7.15
N ARG A 65 -14.31 13.53 6.84
CA ARG A 65 -15.23 12.39 7.01
C ARG A 65 -14.87 11.23 6.08
N SER A 66 -14.53 11.53 4.83
CA SER A 66 -14.12 10.52 3.86
C SER A 66 -12.76 9.92 4.20
N LEU A 67 -11.86 10.75 4.75
CA LEU A 67 -10.57 10.31 5.26
C LEU A 67 -10.72 9.36 6.44
N ALA A 68 -11.61 9.63 7.40
CA ALA A 68 -11.89 8.73 8.52
C ALA A 68 -12.38 7.34 8.04
N TYR A 69 -13.22 7.31 6.99
CA TYR A 69 -13.61 6.03 6.38
C TYR A 69 -12.44 5.34 5.68
N LEU A 70 -11.57 6.08 5.00
CA LEU A 70 -10.36 5.50 4.40
C LEU A 70 -9.47 4.86 5.47
N GLU A 71 -9.28 5.50 6.62
CA GLU A 71 -8.52 4.96 7.73
C GLU A 71 -9.15 3.67 8.30
N GLN A 72 -10.47 3.63 8.43
CA GLN A 72 -11.17 2.40 8.83
C GLN A 72 -10.97 1.28 7.81
N TYR A 73 -11.13 1.57 6.50
CA TYR A 73 -10.90 0.57 5.46
C TYR A 73 -9.47 0.05 5.45
N GLN A 74 -8.49 0.91 5.75
CA GLN A 74 -7.10 0.51 5.87
C GLN A 74 -6.92 -0.52 7.00
N VAL A 75 -7.51 -0.27 8.17
CA VAL A 75 -7.45 -1.21 9.30
C VAL A 75 -8.11 -2.55 8.95
N ASP A 76 -9.30 -2.52 8.34
CA ASP A 76 -10.01 -3.73 7.94
C ASP A 76 -9.21 -4.55 6.91
N ALA A 77 -8.62 -3.86 5.93
CA ALA A 77 -7.79 -4.48 4.90
C ALA A 77 -6.50 -5.08 5.49
N GLN A 78 -5.88 -4.43 6.46
CA GLN A 78 -4.73 -4.96 7.20
C GLN A 78 -5.10 -6.23 7.98
N VAL A 79 -6.26 -6.25 8.66
CA VAL A 79 -6.75 -7.45 9.36
C VAL A 79 -6.98 -8.61 8.39
N GLN A 80 -7.56 -8.33 7.22
CA GLN A 80 -7.72 -9.33 6.17
C GLN A 80 -6.35 -9.86 5.69
N ALA A 81 -5.40 -8.97 5.41
CA ALA A 81 -4.06 -9.34 4.93
C ALA A 81 -3.29 -10.22 5.93
N LEU A 82 -3.46 -10.00 7.24
CA LEU A 82 -2.85 -10.84 8.28
C LEU A 82 -3.39 -12.28 8.30
N SER A 83 -4.57 -12.50 7.74
CA SER A 83 -5.26 -13.79 7.69
C SER A 83 -5.17 -14.47 6.32
N ASP A 84 -4.47 -13.86 5.36
CA ASP A 84 -4.33 -14.36 4.00
C ASP A 84 -3.55 -15.69 3.98
N PRO A 85 -4.07 -16.76 3.36
CA PRO A 85 -3.32 -18.00 3.16
C PRO A 85 -2.10 -17.83 2.24
N GLU A 86 -2.09 -16.82 1.37
CA GLU A 86 -1.00 -16.50 0.44
C GLU A 86 -0.46 -15.08 0.71
N PRO A 87 0.19 -14.85 1.87
CA PRO A 87 0.59 -13.51 2.29
C PRO A 87 1.64 -12.90 1.34
N SER A 88 1.39 -11.64 0.95
CA SER A 88 2.37 -10.81 0.26
C SER A 88 3.52 -10.41 1.20
N ILE A 89 4.71 -10.15 0.66
CA ILE A 89 5.87 -9.56 1.38
C ILE A 89 6.20 -8.17 0.83
N CYS A 90 5.17 -7.37 0.61
CA CYS A 90 5.28 -6.08 -0.07
C CYS A 90 6.08 -5.10 0.77
N PHE A 91 5.71 -4.93 2.04
CA PHE A 91 6.35 -3.97 2.93
C PHE A 91 7.81 -4.31 3.18
N PHE A 92 8.16 -5.60 3.26
CA PHE A 92 9.55 -6.02 3.38
C PHE A 92 10.43 -5.39 2.29
N TYR A 93 10.03 -5.49 1.02
CA TYR A 93 10.79 -4.92 -0.08
C TYR A 93 10.62 -3.41 -0.22
N GLU A 94 9.41 -2.88 0.00
CA GLU A 94 9.16 -1.44 -0.08
C GLU A 94 9.98 -0.65 0.94
N LYS A 95 10.20 -1.21 2.13
CA LYS A 95 11.04 -0.61 3.17
C LYS A 95 12.55 -0.81 2.92
N GLY A 96 12.93 -1.49 1.84
CA GLY A 96 14.32 -1.65 1.42
C GLY A 96 15.07 -2.79 2.10
N TYR A 97 14.39 -3.72 2.77
CA TYR A 97 15.04 -4.91 3.33
C TYR A 97 15.46 -5.88 2.23
N THR A 98 16.64 -6.47 2.43
CA THR A 98 17.31 -7.34 1.45
C THR A 98 17.12 -8.82 1.78
N TYR A 99 17.61 -9.71 0.90
CA TYR A 99 17.66 -11.13 1.21
C TYR A 99 18.57 -11.44 2.40
N ASP A 100 19.73 -10.76 2.51
CA ASP A 100 20.67 -10.97 3.62
C ASP A 100 20.05 -10.53 4.96
N ASP A 101 19.18 -9.52 4.94
CA ASP A 101 18.38 -9.15 6.12
C ASP A 101 17.44 -10.26 6.54
N ALA A 102 16.80 -10.91 5.56
CA ALA A 102 15.93 -12.05 5.84
C ALA A 102 16.73 -13.24 6.41
N VAL A 103 17.97 -13.48 5.97
CA VAL A 103 18.85 -14.50 6.54
C VAL A 103 19.19 -14.18 7.99
N ALA A 104 19.66 -12.96 8.26
CA ALA A 104 20.00 -12.53 9.61
C ALA A 104 18.77 -12.56 10.55
N LEU A 105 17.61 -12.13 10.08
CA LEU A 105 16.35 -12.21 10.84
C LEU A 105 15.90 -13.65 11.06
N ALA A 106 16.11 -14.57 10.11
CA ALA A 106 15.78 -15.97 10.28
C ALA A 106 16.61 -16.61 11.39
N GLU A 107 17.92 -16.36 11.41
CA GLU A 107 18.81 -16.82 12.47
C GLU A 107 18.40 -16.22 13.83
N PHE A 108 18.15 -14.92 13.89
CA PHE A 108 17.82 -14.22 15.14
C PHE A 108 16.46 -14.64 15.73
N TRP A 109 15.45 -14.85 14.89
CA TRP A 109 14.11 -15.27 15.32
C TRP A 109 13.90 -16.79 15.33
N PHE A 110 14.95 -17.58 15.11
CA PHE A 110 14.90 -19.04 15.03
C PHE A 110 13.85 -19.54 14.02
N LYS A 111 13.85 -18.97 12.82
CA LYS A 111 13.03 -19.42 11.69
C LYS A 111 13.73 -20.48 10.88
N GLU A 112 12.93 -21.35 10.25
CA GLU A 112 13.47 -22.43 9.42
C GLU A 112 14.04 -21.89 8.10
N SER A 113 13.60 -20.71 7.66
CA SER A 113 14.07 -20.11 6.42
C SER A 113 13.98 -18.57 6.40
N PRO A 114 14.75 -17.91 5.49
CA PRO A 114 14.59 -16.49 5.20
C PRO A 114 13.18 -16.11 4.75
N TRP A 115 12.45 -17.05 4.12
CA TRP A 115 11.06 -16.81 3.72
C TRP A 115 10.15 -16.59 4.93
N GLU A 116 10.23 -17.44 5.96
CA GLU A 116 9.45 -17.28 7.19
C GLU A 116 9.80 -15.99 7.94
N ALA A 117 11.07 -15.57 7.91
CA ALA A 117 11.49 -14.30 8.49
C ALA A 117 10.86 -13.11 7.77
N LYS A 118 10.79 -13.13 6.43
CA LYS A 118 10.08 -12.10 5.65
C LYS A 118 8.61 -12.04 6.00
N LEU A 119 7.95 -13.19 6.16
CA LEU A 119 6.54 -13.24 6.57
C LEU A 119 6.33 -12.67 7.97
N GLN A 120 7.21 -12.97 8.91
CA GLN A 120 7.14 -12.37 10.25
C GLN A 120 7.39 -10.86 10.21
N ALA A 121 8.38 -10.40 9.43
CA ALA A 121 8.65 -8.98 9.26
C ALA A 121 7.44 -8.26 8.62
N GLU A 122 6.86 -8.82 7.57
CA GLU A 122 5.65 -8.27 6.93
C GLU A 122 4.51 -8.09 7.94
N LYS A 123 4.23 -9.12 8.76
CA LYS A 123 3.21 -9.03 9.81
C LYS A 123 3.50 -7.90 10.79
N ASN A 124 4.76 -7.69 11.17
CA ASN A 124 5.12 -6.57 12.03
C ASN A 124 4.89 -5.22 11.33
N PHE A 125 5.24 -5.08 10.05
CA PHE A 125 4.99 -3.84 9.29
C PHE A 125 3.50 -3.55 9.14
N ILE A 126 2.68 -4.55 8.85
CA ILE A 126 1.22 -4.40 8.78
C ILE A 126 0.65 -3.92 10.12
N LEU A 127 1.21 -4.39 11.23
CA LEU A 127 0.82 -4.01 12.59
C LEU A 127 1.45 -2.69 13.08
N GLY A 128 2.23 -1.99 12.25
CA GLY A 128 2.95 -0.78 12.63
C GLY A 128 4.05 -1.00 13.68
N LYS A 129 4.61 -2.21 13.73
CA LYS A 129 5.65 -2.65 14.68
C LYS A 129 7.04 -2.69 14.02
N ASP A 130 7.34 -1.70 13.20
CA ASP A 130 8.59 -1.57 12.46
C ASP A 130 9.82 -1.72 13.37
N GLU A 131 9.77 -1.10 14.55
CA GLU A 131 10.83 -1.14 15.56
C GLU A 131 11.22 -2.56 16.00
N VAL A 132 10.29 -3.53 15.93
CA VAL A 132 10.58 -4.94 16.27
C VAL A 132 11.53 -5.54 15.24
N VAL A 133 11.32 -5.24 13.96
CA VAL A 133 12.15 -5.74 12.86
C VAL A 133 13.51 -5.04 12.87
N GLU A 134 13.51 -3.72 13.03
CA GLU A 134 14.74 -2.91 13.07
C GLU A 134 15.67 -3.33 14.21
N ASN A 135 15.12 -3.52 15.42
CA ASN A 135 15.91 -3.95 16.57
C ASN A 135 16.43 -5.38 16.42
N ALA A 136 15.62 -6.30 15.89
CA ALA A 136 16.05 -7.66 15.61
C ALA A 136 17.24 -7.68 14.65
N LEU A 137 17.13 -6.97 13.53
CA LEU A 137 18.20 -6.91 12.53
C LEU A 137 19.48 -6.25 13.07
N ARG A 138 19.33 -5.18 13.87
CA ARG A 138 20.46 -4.52 14.55
C ARG A 138 21.21 -5.45 15.50
N LEU A 139 20.50 -6.37 16.17
CA LEU A 139 21.11 -7.35 17.07
C LEU A 139 21.69 -8.55 16.31
N ALA A 140 21.03 -8.98 15.24
CA ALA A 140 21.49 -10.10 14.39
C ALA A 140 22.82 -9.83 13.69
N ARG A 141 23.12 -8.57 13.38
CA ARG A 141 24.33 -8.14 12.65
C ARG A 141 25.53 -7.83 13.56
N ARG A 142 25.45 -8.11 14.86
CA ARG A 142 26.53 -7.89 15.83
C ARG A 142 27.33 -9.16 16.05
#